data_AF-A0A1F4A0Z6-F1
#
_entry.id   AF-A0A1F4A0Z6-F1
#
_cell.length_a   1.000
_cell.length_b   1.000
_cell.length_c   1.000
_cell.angle_alpha   90.00
_cell.angle_beta   90.00
_cell.angle_gamma   90.00
#
_symmetry.space_group_name_H-M   'P 1'
#
loop_
_entity.id
_entity.type
_entity.pdbx_description
1 polymer ?
#
loop_
_entity_poly.entity_id
_entity_poly.type
_entity_poly.pdbx_seq_one_letter_code
_entity_poly.pdbx_strand_id
1 'polypeptide(L)'
;MTNRYSYTYCVLRYVHDTTSNEFVNVGVVLYAPEAKYLSALCRTTYGRLNRVFPGVNAEHFKSLMRYIQARLEEQGERVASELPLKAPSTVLEFAQAILPRDDSSLQWSPAGSGRTDDPSGTLERLFDCMVLRYEERQALAVRSDEDVWRNFKRNLEERQVLKHFQPKKISVQDGTRDPNCEGG
;
A
#
# COMPACT_ATOMS: atom_id res chain seq x y z
N MET A 1 10.21 -26.86 -4.67
CA MET A 1 9.22 -26.40 -3.67
C MET A 1 9.62 -24.97 -3.29
N THR A 2 8.82 -23.98 -3.64
CA THR A 2 9.13 -22.57 -3.32
C THR A 2 8.90 -22.35 -1.83
N ASN A 3 9.91 -21.89 -1.10
CA ASN A 3 9.77 -21.58 0.32
C ASN A 3 8.82 -20.39 0.47
N ARG A 4 7.75 -20.54 1.26
CA ARG A 4 6.75 -19.48 1.49
C ARG A 4 6.79 -19.04 2.94
N TYR A 5 7.10 -17.77 3.16
CA TYR A 5 7.14 -17.11 4.45
C TYR A 5 5.75 -16.65 4.88
N SER A 6 5.48 -16.76 6.17
CA SER A 6 4.31 -16.10 6.76
C SER A 6 4.58 -14.60 6.90
N TYR A 7 3.59 -13.77 6.59
CA TYR A 7 3.69 -12.32 6.78
C TYR A 7 2.43 -11.74 7.43
N THR A 8 2.61 -10.59 8.08
CA THR A 8 1.53 -9.72 8.53
C THR A 8 1.67 -8.35 7.87
N TYR A 9 0.56 -7.66 7.65
CA TYR A 9 0.55 -6.30 7.10
C TYR A 9 -0.50 -5.44 7.80
N CYS A 10 -0.29 -4.14 7.85
CA CYS A 10 -1.35 -3.19 8.21
C CYS A 10 -1.31 -1.98 7.29
N VAL A 11 -2.45 -1.29 7.22
CA VAL A 11 -2.67 -0.16 6.32
C VAL A 11 -2.68 1.13 7.14
N LEU A 12 -1.86 2.09 6.73
CA LEU A 12 -1.92 3.44 7.28
C LEU A 12 -3.10 4.18 6.65
N ARG A 13 -3.95 4.76 7.50
CA ARG A 13 -5.15 5.49 7.10
C ARG A 13 -5.05 6.93 7.53
N TYR A 14 -5.43 7.83 6.65
CA TYR A 14 -5.76 9.20 7.01
C TYR A 14 -7.26 9.27 7.33
N VAL A 15 -7.59 9.59 8.58
CA VAL A 15 -8.96 9.76 9.08
C VAL A 15 -9.24 11.26 9.17
N HIS A 16 -10.21 11.74 8.39
CA HIS A 16 -10.53 13.16 8.35
C HIS A 16 -11.48 13.58 9.48
N ASP A 17 -12.51 12.78 9.70
CA ASP A 17 -13.46 12.94 10.79
C ASP A 17 -13.63 11.59 11.48
N THR A 18 -13.24 11.53 12.76
CA THR A 18 -13.32 10.34 13.60
C THR A 18 -14.77 9.97 13.92
N THR A 19 -15.71 10.90 13.78
CA THR A 19 -17.15 10.69 14.02
C THR A 19 -17.83 9.97 12.86
N SER A 20 -17.52 10.36 11.63
CA SER A 20 -18.04 9.72 10.41
C SER A 20 -17.31 8.42 10.06
N ASN A 21 -16.14 8.21 10.66
CA ASN A 21 -15.24 7.09 10.36
C ASN A 21 -14.84 7.05 8.88
N GLU A 22 -14.80 8.22 8.23
CA GLU A 22 -14.32 8.38 6.86
C GLU A 22 -12.79 8.43 6.83
N PHE A 23 -12.22 7.55 6.01
CA PHE A 23 -10.78 7.45 5.88
C PHE A 23 -10.33 7.15 4.46
N VAL A 24 -9.07 7.51 4.18
CA VAL A 24 -8.36 7.17 2.95
C VAL A 24 -7.10 6.38 3.32
N ASN A 25 -6.86 5.26 2.64
CA ASN A 25 -5.62 4.53 2.80
C ASN A 25 -4.47 5.33 2.19
N VAL A 26 -3.37 5.48 2.93
CA VAL A 26 -2.22 6.30 2.55
C VAL A 26 -0.89 5.56 2.65
N GLY A 27 -0.88 4.32 3.15
CA GLY A 27 0.32 3.50 3.14
C GLY A 27 0.05 2.06 3.56
N VAL A 28 1.04 1.21 3.35
CA VAL A 28 1.04 -0.20 3.78
C VAL A 28 2.39 -0.50 4.39
N VAL A 29 2.40 -1.25 5.49
CA VAL A 29 3.60 -1.84 6.08
C VAL A 29 3.44 -3.35 6.11
N LEU A 30 4.51 -4.08 5.80
CA LEU A 30 4.56 -5.54 5.79
C LEU A 30 5.74 -6.04 6.61
N TYR A 31 5.49 -7.06 7.42
CA TYR A 31 6.49 -7.77 8.20
C TYR A 31 6.43 -9.28 7.92
N ALA A 32 7.56 -9.85 7.51
CA ALA A 32 7.77 -11.29 7.32
C ALA A 32 9.01 -11.73 8.15
N PRO A 33 8.79 -12.27 9.36
CA PRO A 33 9.87 -12.60 10.30
C PRO A 33 10.89 -13.58 9.73
N GLU A 34 10.40 -14.67 9.13
CA GLU A 34 11.22 -15.75 8.58
C GLU A 34 12.09 -15.29 7.39
N ALA A 35 11.61 -14.27 6.66
CA ALA A 35 12.35 -13.63 5.57
C ALA A 35 13.25 -12.47 6.05
N LYS A 36 13.25 -12.16 7.36
CA LYS A 36 13.88 -10.96 7.94
C LYS A 36 13.53 -9.67 7.19
N TYR A 37 12.26 -9.54 6.82
CA TYR A 37 11.80 -8.43 5.99
C TYR A 37 10.77 -7.60 6.76
N LEU A 38 11.05 -6.29 6.87
CA LEU A 38 10.09 -5.27 7.28
C LEU A 38 10.29 -4.08 6.34
N SER A 39 9.22 -3.60 5.73
CA SER A 39 9.26 -2.41 4.90
C SER A 39 7.87 -1.81 4.76
N ALA A 40 7.82 -0.57 4.28
CA ALA A 40 6.58 0.17 4.09
C ALA A 40 6.60 0.98 2.79
N LEU A 41 5.42 1.15 2.21
CA LEU A 41 5.18 2.07 1.11
C LEU A 41 4.13 3.08 1.54
N CYS A 42 4.45 4.36 1.50
CA CYS A 42 3.53 5.45 1.80
C CYS A 42 3.29 6.34 0.58
N ARG A 43 2.15 7.03 0.55
CA ARG A 43 1.82 7.96 -0.54
C ARG A 43 2.79 9.12 -0.56
N THR A 44 3.27 9.41 -1.77
CA THR A 44 4.10 10.59 -2.08
C THR A 44 3.28 11.71 -2.73
N THR A 45 2.09 11.39 -3.25
CA THR A 45 1.22 12.33 -3.98
C THR A 45 0.02 12.74 -3.14
N TYR A 46 -0.33 14.02 -3.24
CA TYR A 46 -1.35 14.66 -2.42
C TYR A 46 -2.69 14.88 -3.16
N GLY A 47 -2.77 14.51 -4.44
CA GLY A 47 -3.85 14.93 -5.36
C GLY A 47 -5.26 14.58 -4.91
N ARG A 48 -5.50 13.34 -4.45
CA ARG A 48 -6.82 12.91 -3.97
C ARG A 48 -7.13 13.42 -2.56
N LEU A 49 -6.11 13.57 -1.70
CA LEU A 49 -6.30 14.04 -0.32
C LEU A 49 -6.84 15.48 -0.30
N ASN A 50 -6.34 16.36 -1.17
CA ASN A 50 -6.83 17.74 -1.26
C ASN A 50 -8.27 17.84 -1.80
N ARG A 51 -8.67 16.93 -2.71
CA ARG A 51 -10.03 16.91 -3.29
C ARG A 51 -11.07 16.39 -2.31
N VAL A 52 -10.70 15.39 -1.51
CA VAL A 52 -11.59 14.81 -0.51
C VAL A 52 -11.62 15.70 0.74
N PHE A 53 -10.51 16.38 1.08
CA PHE A 53 -10.38 17.17 2.32
C PHE A 53 -9.68 18.53 2.09
N PRO A 54 -10.41 19.56 1.63
CA PRO A 54 -9.86 20.90 1.44
C PRO A 54 -9.41 21.50 2.78
N GLY A 55 -8.14 21.94 2.86
CA GLY A 55 -7.57 22.61 4.04
C GLY A 55 -6.41 21.87 4.74
N VAL A 56 -6.13 20.63 4.36
CA VAL A 56 -4.97 19.90 4.88
C VAL A 56 -3.69 20.43 4.20
N ASN A 57 -2.62 20.66 4.98
CA ASN A 57 -1.35 21.14 4.44
C ASN A 57 -0.62 19.99 3.73
N ALA A 58 -0.54 20.09 2.40
CA ALA A 58 0.08 19.10 1.53
C ALA A 58 1.53 18.78 1.91
N GLU A 59 2.31 19.78 2.26
CA GLU A 59 3.73 19.63 2.59
C GLU A 59 3.92 18.98 3.96
N HIS A 60 3.07 19.34 4.94
CA HIS A 60 3.04 18.66 6.23
C HIS A 60 2.71 17.17 6.05
N PHE A 61 1.66 16.84 5.28
CA PHE A 61 1.27 15.46 5.03
C PHE A 61 2.40 14.65 4.39
N LYS A 62 3.02 15.18 3.33
CA LYS A 62 4.16 14.52 2.66
C LYS A 62 5.35 14.35 3.60
N SER A 63 5.63 15.34 4.45
CA SER A 63 6.69 15.26 5.46
C SER A 63 6.42 14.11 6.44
N LEU A 64 5.18 13.98 6.91
CA LEU A 64 4.77 12.95 7.84
C LEU A 64 4.83 11.55 7.21
N MET A 65 4.37 11.41 5.95
CA MET A 65 4.50 10.14 5.21
C MET A 65 5.97 9.73 5.05
N ARG A 66 6.85 10.66 4.67
CA ARG A 66 8.29 10.41 4.57
C ARG A 66 8.90 10.01 5.90
N TYR A 67 8.52 10.70 6.99
CA TYR A 67 8.99 10.39 8.33
C TYR A 67 8.60 8.97 8.75
N ILE A 68 7.32 8.60 8.61
CA ILE A 68 6.83 7.27 8.99
C ILE A 68 7.52 6.18 8.18
N GLN A 69 7.64 6.36 6.86
CA GLN A 69 8.32 5.40 6.00
C GLN A 69 9.79 5.24 6.37
N ALA A 70 10.53 6.34 6.55
CA ALA A 70 11.94 6.29 6.93
C ALA A 70 12.17 5.58 8.27
N ARG A 71 11.29 5.78 9.26
CA ARG A 71 11.36 5.09 10.55
C ARG A 71 11.11 3.59 10.43
N LEU A 72 10.15 3.19 9.58
CA LEU A 72 9.89 1.77 9.30
C LEU A 72 11.03 1.11 8.54
N GLU A 73 11.65 1.83 7.60
CA GLU A 73 12.84 1.37 6.88
C GLU A 73 14.03 1.17 7.83
N GLU A 74 14.28 2.10 8.76
CA GLU A 74 15.30 1.94 9.81
C GLU A 74 15.07 0.69 10.66
N GLN A 75 13.81 0.42 11.05
CA GLN A 75 13.48 -0.84 11.74
C GLN A 75 13.69 -2.06 10.84
N GLY A 76 13.44 -1.94 9.54
CA GLY A 76 13.69 -2.99 8.55
C GLY A 76 15.16 -3.35 8.43
N GLU A 77 16.05 -2.35 8.43
CA GLU A 77 17.50 -2.55 8.45
C GLU A 77 17.95 -3.32 9.70
N ARG A 78 17.38 -2.99 10.87
CA ARG A 78 17.64 -3.73 12.12
C ARG A 78 17.14 -5.17 12.06
N VAL A 79 15.92 -5.39 11.57
CA VAL A 79 15.35 -6.74 11.36
C VAL A 79 16.21 -7.58 10.42
N ALA A 80 16.79 -6.98 9.38
CA ALA A 80 17.65 -7.66 8.42
C ALA A 80 19.02 -8.03 9.01
N SER A 81 19.58 -7.16 9.86
CA SER A 81 20.96 -7.26 10.36
C SER A 81 21.09 -7.96 11.72
N GLU A 82 20.08 -7.88 12.58
CA GLU A 82 20.14 -8.38 13.95
C GLU A 82 19.45 -9.74 14.13
N LEU A 83 19.89 -10.50 15.15
CA LEU A 83 19.15 -11.64 15.69
C LEU A 83 18.39 -11.13 16.91
N PRO A 84 17.08 -10.80 16.78
CA PRO A 84 16.34 -10.20 17.89
C PRO A 84 16.22 -11.19 19.05
N LEU A 85 16.56 -10.74 20.26
CA LEU A 85 16.31 -11.47 21.51
C LEU A 85 14.81 -11.76 21.71
N LYS A 86 13.96 -10.87 21.18
CA LYS A 86 12.51 -11.03 21.07
C LYS A 86 12.05 -10.40 19.76
N ALA A 87 11.76 -11.22 18.76
CA ALA A 87 11.14 -10.72 17.53
C ALA A 87 9.69 -10.28 17.85
N PRO A 88 9.25 -9.10 17.38
CA PRO A 88 7.85 -8.73 17.41
C PRO A 88 7.00 -9.81 16.74
N SER A 89 5.82 -10.08 17.28
CA SER A 89 4.95 -11.14 16.76
C SER A 89 4.17 -10.68 15.52
N THR A 90 3.91 -9.37 15.42
CA THR A 90 3.12 -8.78 14.33
C THR A 90 3.71 -7.46 13.86
N VAL A 91 3.40 -7.10 12.61
CA VAL A 91 3.71 -5.78 12.05
C VAL A 91 3.13 -4.61 12.85
N LEU A 92 2.04 -4.85 13.59
CA LEU A 92 1.34 -3.80 14.32
C LEU A 92 2.20 -3.26 15.48
N GLU A 93 3.07 -4.08 16.06
CA GLU A 93 4.01 -3.65 17.10
C GLU A 93 5.01 -2.61 16.54
N PHE A 94 5.57 -2.84 15.35
CA PHE A 94 6.43 -1.86 14.67
C PHE A 94 5.67 -0.59 14.32
N ALA A 95 4.45 -0.75 13.79
CA ALA A 95 3.60 0.36 13.38
C ALA A 95 3.23 1.27 14.58
N GLN A 96 2.83 0.67 15.71
CA GLN A 96 2.45 1.38 16.93
C GLN A 96 3.64 2.01 17.68
N ALA A 97 4.85 1.47 17.51
CA ALA A 97 6.06 2.09 18.06
C ALA A 97 6.39 3.43 17.37
N ILE A 98 6.00 3.58 16.10
CA ILE A 98 6.27 4.79 15.30
C ILE A 98 5.11 5.79 15.38
N LEU A 99 3.88 5.27 15.29
CA LEU A 99 2.67 6.06 15.42
C LEU A 99 1.74 5.32 16.39
N PRO A 100 1.72 5.74 17.67
CA PRO A 100 0.88 5.15 18.70
C PRO A 100 -0.61 5.22 18.33
N ARG A 101 -1.41 4.36 18.95
CA ARG A 101 -2.87 4.42 18.79
C ARG A 101 -3.41 5.62 19.57
N ASP A 102 -3.87 6.64 18.85
CA ASP A 102 -4.48 7.85 19.41
C ASP A 102 -5.67 8.32 18.54
N ASP A 103 -6.32 9.41 18.95
CA ASP A 103 -7.41 10.05 18.20
C ASP A 103 -6.88 11.01 17.11
N SER A 104 -5.65 10.80 16.63
CA SER A 104 -5.10 11.61 15.55
C SER A 104 -5.71 11.26 14.19
N SER A 105 -5.48 12.14 13.22
CA SER A 105 -5.88 11.93 11.83
C SER A 105 -5.10 10.82 11.11
N LEU A 106 -4.12 10.17 11.74
CA LEU A 106 -3.43 9.01 11.17
C LEU A 106 -3.63 7.79 12.05
N GLN A 107 -4.14 6.72 11.46
CA GLN A 107 -4.49 5.52 12.21
C GLN A 107 -4.08 4.26 11.45
N TRP A 108 -3.67 3.24 12.18
CA TRP A 108 -3.39 1.92 11.61
C TRP A 108 -4.66 1.08 11.54
N SER A 109 -4.84 0.35 10.44
CA SER A 109 -5.83 -0.72 10.39
C SER A 109 -5.47 -1.87 11.34
N PRO A 110 -6.42 -2.74 11.69
CA PRO A 110 -6.10 -4.08 12.18
C PRO A 110 -5.12 -4.77 11.23
N ALA A 111 -4.26 -5.63 11.78
CA ALA A 111 -3.31 -6.38 10.98
C ALA A 111 -4.01 -7.50 10.20
N GLY A 112 -3.70 -7.60 8.91
CA GLY A 112 -3.98 -8.78 8.10
C GLY A 112 -2.75 -9.70 8.04
N SER A 113 -2.93 -10.91 7.51
CA SER A 113 -1.87 -11.91 7.38
C SER A 113 -1.95 -12.67 6.06
N GLY A 114 -0.84 -13.25 5.64
CA GLY A 114 -0.79 -14.10 4.44
C GLY A 114 0.49 -14.92 4.35
N ARG A 115 0.69 -15.55 3.20
CA ARG A 115 1.92 -16.26 2.85
C ARG A 115 2.48 -15.77 1.54
N THR A 116 3.80 -15.65 1.45
CA THR A 116 4.49 -15.17 0.25
C THR A 116 5.88 -15.77 0.10
N ASP A 117 6.33 -15.97 -1.13
CA ASP A 117 7.71 -16.28 -1.49
C ASP A 117 8.54 -15.01 -1.79
N ASP A 118 7.88 -13.87 -2.02
CA ASP A 118 8.50 -12.56 -2.25
C ASP A 118 7.80 -11.47 -1.41
N PRO A 119 8.30 -11.17 -0.20
CA PRO A 119 7.75 -10.13 0.66
C PRO A 119 7.73 -8.74 0.02
N SER A 120 8.75 -8.40 -0.79
CA SER A 120 8.86 -7.09 -1.44
C SER A 120 7.80 -6.91 -2.52
N GLY A 121 7.69 -7.88 -3.44
CA GLY A 121 6.65 -7.86 -4.45
C GLY A 121 5.24 -7.96 -3.85
N THR A 122 5.09 -8.59 -2.68
CA THR A 122 3.81 -8.63 -1.96
C THR A 122 3.44 -7.28 -1.38
N LEU A 123 4.40 -6.56 -0.79
CA LEU A 123 4.20 -5.19 -0.31
C LEU A 123 3.73 -4.26 -1.44
N GLU A 124 4.39 -4.33 -2.60
CA GLU A 124 4.00 -3.57 -3.79
C GLU A 124 2.56 -3.87 -4.24
N ARG A 125 2.17 -5.15 -4.30
CA ARG A 125 0.81 -5.58 -4.67
C ARG A 125 -0.24 -5.14 -3.66
N LEU A 126 0.07 -5.20 -2.37
CA LEU A 126 -0.83 -4.73 -1.31
C LEU A 126 -1.00 -3.22 -1.40
N PHE A 127 0.08 -2.47 -1.59
CA PHE A 127 0.04 -1.03 -1.78
C PHE A 127 -0.81 -0.65 -3.00
N ASP A 128 -0.60 -1.31 -4.13
CA ASP A 128 -1.43 -1.10 -5.32
C ASP A 128 -2.92 -1.37 -5.04
N CYS A 129 -3.25 -2.54 -4.48
CA CYS A 129 -4.64 -2.92 -4.24
C CYS A 129 -5.36 -2.07 -3.19
N MET A 130 -4.66 -1.65 -2.13
CA MET A 130 -5.27 -1.00 -0.97
C MET A 130 -5.18 0.52 -1.03
N VAL A 131 -4.18 1.07 -1.71
CA VAL A 131 -3.92 2.51 -1.76
C VAL A 131 -4.21 3.06 -3.15
N LEU A 132 -3.70 2.44 -4.22
CA LEU A 132 -3.75 3.02 -5.58
C LEU A 132 -5.00 2.63 -6.39
N ARG A 133 -5.53 1.41 -6.23
CA ARG A 133 -6.60 0.83 -7.07
C ARG A 133 -7.88 1.68 -7.15
N TYR A 134 -8.18 2.43 -6.11
CA TYR A 134 -9.35 3.31 -6.08
C TYR A 134 -9.06 4.73 -6.58
N GLU A 135 -7.81 5.05 -6.92
CA GLU A 135 -7.40 6.31 -7.55
C GLU A 135 -7.66 6.28 -9.07
N GLU A 136 -7.27 5.20 -9.77
CA GLU A 136 -7.40 5.09 -11.24
C GLU A 136 -8.84 5.20 -11.73
N ARG A 137 -9.78 4.59 -11.00
CA ARG A 137 -11.22 4.58 -11.36
C ARG A 137 -11.84 5.99 -11.33
N GLN A 138 -11.23 6.95 -10.64
CA GLN A 138 -11.67 8.35 -10.59
C GLN A 138 -10.77 9.30 -11.39
N ALA A 139 -9.48 8.96 -11.59
CA ALA A 139 -8.53 9.76 -12.37
C ALA A 139 -8.84 9.80 -13.87
N LEU A 140 -9.42 8.71 -14.43
CA LEU A 140 -9.94 8.66 -15.79
C LEU A 140 -11.00 9.75 -16.09
N ALA A 141 -11.61 10.36 -15.06
CA ALA A 141 -12.56 11.44 -15.23
C ALA A 141 -11.93 12.85 -15.36
N VAL A 142 -10.63 13.05 -15.08
CA VAL A 142 -10.08 14.43 -14.88
C VAL A 142 -8.81 14.80 -15.67
N ARG A 143 -8.12 13.89 -16.40
CA ARG A 143 -6.85 14.14 -17.17
C ARG A 143 -5.65 14.46 -16.25
N SER A 144 -4.36 14.22 -16.55
CA SER A 144 -3.56 13.92 -17.75
C SER A 144 -2.28 13.17 -17.31
N ASP A 145 -1.92 12.09 -18.02
CA ASP A 145 -1.12 10.91 -17.59
C ASP A 145 0.41 11.05 -17.40
N GLU A 146 1.03 12.21 -17.65
CA GLU A 146 2.49 12.20 -17.88
C GLU A 146 3.36 12.32 -16.62
N ASP A 147 2.88 12.99 -15.57
CA ASP A 147 3.70 13.31 -14.39
C ASP A 147 3.69 12.22 -13.31
N VAL A 148 2.65 11.37 -13.29
CA VAL A 148 2.45 10.38 -12.22
C VAL A 148 3.36 9.17 -12.42
N TRP A 149 3.57 8.75 -13.67
CA TRP A 149 4.31 7.53 -14.00
C TRP A 149 5.83 7.65 -13.84
N ARG A 150 6.38 8.87 -14.00
CA ARG A 150 7.84 9.11 -13.98
C ARG A 150 8.48 8.92 -12.60
N ASN A 151 7.73 9.19 -11.53
CA ASN A 151 8.22 9.02 -10.16
C ASN A 151 8.17 7.56 -9.66
N PHE A 152 7.25 6.76 -10.20
CA PHE A 152 7.10 5.35 -9.83
C PHE A 152 8.21 4.49 -10.42
N LYS A 153 8.58 4.75 -11.68
CA LYS A 153 9.59 3.97 -12.40
C LYS A 153 11.01 4.16 -11.86
N ARG A 154 11.35 5.36 -11.39
CA ARG A 154 12.70 5.67 -10.86
C ARG A 154 13.07 4.86 -9.61
N ASN A 155 12.09 4.49 -8.78
CA ASN A 155 12.33 3.66 -7.58
C ASN A 155 12.38 2.15 -7.90
N LEU A 156 11.75 1.71 -9.00
CA LEU A 156 11.75 0.30 -9.44
C LEU A 156 13.00 -0.07 -10.27
N GLU A 157 13.59 0.90 -10.97
CA GLU A 157 14.79 0.68 -11.79
C GLU A 157 16.04 0.38 -10.96
N GLU A 158 16.10 0.79 -9.68
CA GLU A 158 17.23 0.51 -8.78
C GLU A 158 17.31 -0.97 -8.34
N ARG A 159 16.31 -1.83 -8.62
CA ARG A 159 16.29 -3.24 -8.19
C ARG A 159 16.12 -4.29 -9.29
N GLN A 160 16.26 -3.93 -10.58
CA GLN A 160 16.18 -4.87 -11.72
C GLN A 160 14.90 -5.76 -11.81
N VAL A 161 13.78 -5.41 -11.15
CA VAL A 161 12.57 -6.27 -11.12
C VAL A 161 11.68 -6.13 -12.38
N LEU A 162 11.98 -5.17 -13.27
CA LEU A 162 11.20 -4.92 -14.50
C LEU A 162 11.21 -6.08 -15.52
N LYS A 163 12.04 -7.11 -15.34
CA LYS A 163 12.18 -8.24 -16.28
C LYS A 163 10.99 -9.21 -16.24
N HIS A 164 10.11 -9.11 -15.24
CA HIS A 164 8.99 -10.04 -15.05
C HIS A 164 7.60 -9.42 -15.25
N PHE A 165 7.51 -8.12 -15.53
CA PHE A 165 6.24 -7.44 -15.81
C PHE A 165 5.83 -7.66 -17.27
N GLN A 166 5.22 -8.82 -17.55
CA GLN A 166 4.54 -9.07 -18.82
C GLN A 166 3.08 -8.61 -18.69
N PRO A 167 2.63 -7.60 -19.46
CA PRO A 167 1.23 -7.17 -19.44
C PRO A 167 0.35 -8.31 -19.96
N LYS A 168 -0.38 -8.96 -19.05
CA LYS A 168 -1.46 -9.89 -19.43
C LYS A 168 -2.72 -9.08 -19.70
N LYS A 169 -3.01 -8.86 -20.99
CA LYS A 169 -4.28 -8.35 -21.48
C LYS A 169 -5.35 -9.40 -21.22
N ILE A 170 -6.21 -9.17 -20.23
CA ILE A 170 -7.39 -10.02 -20.02
C ILE A 170 -8.44 -9.54 -21.03
N SER A 171 -8.57 -10.24 -22.14
CA SER A 171 -9.71 -10.08 -23.04
C SER A 171 -10.91 -10.79 -22.42
N VAL A 172 -11.91 -10.02 -21.99
CA VAL A 172 -13.24 -10.55 -21.71
C VAL A 172 -13.89 -10.82 -23.07
N GLN A 173 -14.23 -12.08 -23.34
CA GLN A 173 -15.13 -12.42 -24.45
C GLN A 173 -16.54 -12.01 -24.03
N ASP A 174 -17.07 -10.98 -24.68
CA ASP A 174 -18.48 -10.63 -24.60
C ASP A 174 -19.30 -11.82 -25.13
N GLY A 175 -19.98 -12.50 -24.21
CA GLY A 175 -20.94 -13.54 -24.54
C GLY A 175 -22.08 -12.94 -25.37
N THR A 176 -22.22 -13.47 -26.57
CA THR A 176 -23.27 -13.23 -27.54
C THR A 176 -24.66 -13.19 -26.88
N ARG A 177 -25.42 -12.12 -27.14
CA ARG A 177 -26.86 -12.07 -26.85
C ARG A 177 -27.57 -13.17 -27.64
N ASP A 178 -28.24 -14.09 -26.94
CA ASP A 178 -29.29 -14.93 -27.52
C ASP A 178 -30.50 -14.06 -27.89
N PRO A 179 -30.94 -14.03 -29.16
CA PRO A 179 -32.19 -13.41 -29.56
C PRO A 179 -33.23 -14.50 -29.78
N ASN A 180 -33.89 -14.97 -28.72
CA ASN A 180 -35.26 -15.51 -28.78
C ASN A 180 -35.70 -16.03 -27.40
N CYS A 181 -36.28 -15.12 -26.62
CA CYS A 181 -37.20 -15.45 -25.53
C CYS A 181 -38.31 -14.39 -25.53
N GLU A 182 -39.31 -14.56 -26.39
CA GLU A 182 -40.66 -14.02 -26.16
C GLU A 182 -41.65 -15.17 -26.35
N GLY A 183 -42.49 -15.38 -25.33
CA GLY A 183 -43.63 -16.27 -25.37
C GLY A 183 -44.83 -15.58 -26.02
N GLY A 184 -45.60 -16.35 -26.79
CA GLY A 184 -46.82 -15.95 -27.48
C GLY A 184 -47.08 -16.85 -28.67
#